data_AF-A0A2P7TUN4-F1
#
_entry.id   AF-A0A2P7TUN4-F1
#
_cell.length_a   1.000
_cell.length_b   1.000
_cell.length_c   1.000
_cell.angle_alpha   90.00
_cell.angle_beta   90.00
_cell.angle_gamma   90.00
#
_symmetry.space_group_name_H-M   'P 1'
#
loop_
_entity.id
_entity.type
_entity.pdbx_description
1 polymer ?
#
loop_
_entity_poly.entity_id
_entity_poly.type
_entity_poly.pdbx_seq_one_letter_code
_entity_poly.pdbx_strand_id
1 'polypeptide(L)'
;MNTILKKPDSEINIAESRKAEIQQALHEFVQRLSTFENEAEKQQFKAEKLHLRFMGVLEQLMQEKGMNRKQLADELQTSKSYITQLFTADRLLNITLLARLEQVFGVQFQLQVVAINENKEAAG
;
A
#
# COMPACT_ATOMS: atom_id res chain seq x y z
N MET A 1 49.61 20.61 5.18
CA MET A 1 49.32 19.72 4.03
C MET A 1 48.05 18.98 4.35
N ASN A 2 46.94 19.29 3.68
CA ASN A 2 45.71 18.50 3.77
C ASN A 2 45.24 18.18 2.36
N THR A 3 45.41 16.93 1.96
CA THR A 3 44.99 16.42 0.66
C THR A 3 43.55 15.93 0.80
N ILE A 4 42.60 16.73 0.33
CA ILE A 4 41.20 16.29 0.19
C ILE A 4 41.14 15.42 -1.06
N LEU A 5 41.04 14.10 -0.85
CA LEU A 5 40.71 13.13 -1.90
C LEU A 5 39.29 13.41 -2.39
N LYS A 6 39.14 14.15 -3.48
CA LYS A 6 37.91 14.14 -4.28
C LYS A 6 37.75 12.73 -4.85
N LYS A 7 36.66 12.04 -4.50
CA LYS A 7 36.28 10.80 -5.20
C LYS A 7 36.07 11.13 -6.69
N PRO A 8 36.57 10.31 -7.62
CA PRO A 8 36.53 10.61 -9.04
C PRO A 8 35.10 10.59 -9.58
N ASP A 9 34.76 11.59 -10.37
CA ASP A 9 33.43 11.85 -10.98
C ASP A 9 32.85 10.63 -11.76
N SER A 10 33.69 9.67 -12.11
CA SER A 10 33.32 8.42 -12.79
C SER A 10 32.49 7.46 -11.92
N GLU A 11 32.74 7.38 -10.61
CA GLU A 11 31.99 6.46 -9.73
C GLU A 11 30.56 6.94 -9.47
N ILE A 12 30.37 8.27 -9.45
CA ILE A 12 29.07 8.91 -9.23
C ILE A 12 28.16 8.68 -10.45
N ASN A 13 28.72 8.82 -11.66
CA ASN A 13 27.99 8.64 -12.91
C ASN A 13 27.54 7.17 -13.15
N ILE A 14 28.36 6.19 -12.73
CA ILE A 14 28.00 4.75 -12.80
C ILE A 14 26.88 4.40 -11.82
N ALA A 15 26.89 4.98 -10.61
CA ALA A 15 25.85 4.74 -9.62
C ALA A 15 24.50 5.36 -10.03
N GLU A 16 24.51 6.55 -10.63
CA GLU A 16 23.31 7.19 -11.18
C GLU A 16 22.75 6.41 -12.38
N SER A 17 23.61 5.94 -13.29
CA SER A 17 23.20 5.10 -14.43
C SER A 17 22.57 3.79 -13.99
N ARG A 18 23.17 3.07 -13.01
CA ARG A 18 22.57 1.84 -12.46
C ARG A 18 21.26 2.10 -11.72
N LYS A 19 21.16 3.23 -11.01
CA LYS A 19 19.91 3.62 -10.33
C LYS A 19 18.80 3.85 -11.36
N ALA A 20 19.10 4.50 -12.48
CA ALA A 20 18.17 4.70 -13.58
C ALA A 20 17.75 3.37 -14.24
N GLU A 21 18.70 2.46 -14.47
CA GLU A 21 18.42 1.11 -15.01
C GLU A 21 17.50 0.30 -14.08
N ILE A 22 17.75 0.34 -12.76
CA ILE A 22 16.91 -0.35 -11.77
C ILE A 22 15.51 0.29 -11.71
N GLN A 23 15.41 1.62 -11.75
CA GLN A 23 14.13 2.33 -11.80
C GLN A 23 13.34 1.94 -13.06
N GLN A 24 14.03 1.86 -14.21
CA GLN A 24 13.40 1.47 -15.46
C GLN A 24 12.95 0.01 -15.45
N ALA A 25 13.78 -0.93 -14.97
CA ALA A 25 13.40 -2.33 -14.84
C ALA A 25 12.23 -2.54 -13.86
N LEU A 26 12.18 -1.76 -12.76
CA LEU A 26 11.06 -1.77 -11.82
C LEU A 26 9.79 -1.22 -12.47
N HIS A 27 9.89 -0.11 -13.20
CA HIS A 27 8.77 0.46 -13.94
C HIS A 27 8.21 -0.54 -14.95
N GLU A 28 9.06 -1.14 -15.79
CA GLU A 28 8.67 -2.16 -16.77
C GLU A 28 8.04 -3.40 -16.12
N PHE A 29 8.57 -3.84 -14.97
CA PHE A 29 8.00 -4.93 -14.20
C PHE A 29 6.60 -4.58 -13.66
N VAL A 30 6.43 -3.40 -13.08
CA VAL A 30 5.14 -2.90 -12.59
C VAL A 30 4.14 -2.72 -13.73
N GLN A 31 4.57 -2.23 -14.90
CA GLN A 31 3.72 -2.13 -16.09
C GLN A 31 3.26 -3.50 -16.57
N ARG A 32 4.14 -4.50 -16.59
CA ARG A 32 3.78 -5.88 -16.90
C ARG A 32 2.82 -6.49 -15.89
N LEU A 33 2.95 -6.16 -14.61
CA LEU A 33 1.98 -6.58 -13.59
C LEU A 33 0.63 -5.85 -13.71
N SER A 34 0.60 -4.74 -14.45
CA SER A 34 -0.59 -3.89 -14.64
C SER A 34 -1.25 -4.08 -16.01
N THR A 35 -0.90 -5.13 -16.76
CA THR A 35 -1.62 -5.50 -17.97
C THR A 35 -2.92 -6.18 -17.58
N PHE A 36 -4.02 -5.42 -17.58
CA PHE A 36 -5.37 -5.95 -17.35
C PHE A 36 -5.96 -6.45 -18.66
N GLU A 37 -6.61 -7.61 -18.64
CA GLU A 37 -7.30 -8.21 -19.77
C GLU A 37 -8.54 -7.39 -20.16
N ASN A 38 -9.19 -6.75 -19.19
CA ASN A 38 -10.40 -5.93 -19.41
C ASN A 38 -10.61 -4.86 -18.31
N GLU A 39 -11.56 -3.96 -18.55
CA GLU A 39 -11.87 -2.88 -17.62
C GLU A 39 -12.48 -3.36 -16.29
N ALA A 40 -13.13 -4.53 -16.25
CA ALA A 40 -13.65 -5.09 -15.00
C ALA A 40 -12.51 -5.55 -14.08
N GLU A 41 -11.49 -6.21 -14.63
CA GLU A 41 -10.28 -6.60 -13.89
C GLU A 41 -9.53 -5.38 -13.36
N LYS A 42 -9.34 -4.36 -14.20
CA LYS A 42 -8.73 -3.09 -13.79
C LYS A 42 -9.53 -2.40 -12.68
N GLN A 43 -10.85 -2.44 -12.74
CA GLN A 43 -11.72 -1.87 -11.71
C GLN A 43 -11.63 -2.66 -10.40
N GLN A 44 -11.59 -3.99 -10.48
CA GLN A 44 -11.39 -4.87 -9.34
C GLN A 44 -10.04 -4.60 -8.67
N PHE A 45 -8.96 -4.51 -9.44
CA PHE A 45 -7.63 -4.17 -8.93
C PHE A 45 -7.61 -2.81 -8.21
N LYS A 46 -8.28 -1.79 -8.77
CA LYS A 46 -8.41 -0.48 -8.11
C LYS A 46 -9.16 -0.57 -6.77
N ALA A 47 -10.21 -1.39 -6.70
CA ALA A 47 -10.97 -1.61 -5.47
C ALA A 47 -10.12 -2.35 -4.42
N GLU A 48 -9.38 -3.39 -4.81
CA GLU A 48 -8.44 -4.11 -3.94
C GLU A 48 -7.32 -3.20 -3.43
N LYS A 49 -6.74 -2.37 -4.30
CA LYS A 49 -5.73 -1.37 -3.91
C LYS A 49 -6.28 -0.36 -2.89
N LEU A 50 -7.53 0.07 -3.03
CA LEU A 50 -8.18 0.93 -2.04
C LEU A 50 -8.39 0.19 -0.72
N HIS A 51 -8.91 -1.03 -0.78
CA HIS A 51 -9.14 -1.89 0.38
C HIS A 51 -7.85 -2.17 1.18
N LEU A 52 -6.76 -2.54 0.50
CA LEU A 52 -5.47 -2.80 1.15
C LEU A 52 -4.89 -1.56 1.84
N ARG A 53 -5.13 -0.35 1.32
CA ARG A 53 -4.77 0.89 2.03
C ARG A 53 -5.51 1.01 3.35
N PHE A 54 -6.82 0.71 3.38
CA PHE A 54 -7.58 0.67 4.62
C PHE A 54 -7.09 -0.43 5.57
N MET A 55 -6.75 -1.61 5.06
CA MET A 55 -6.20 -2.70 5.88
C MET A 55 -4.86 -2.32 6.52
N GLY A 56 -4.02 -1.53 5.83
CA GLY A 56 -2.79 -0.98 6.40
C GLY A 56 -3.04 -0.04 7.59
N VAL A 57 -4.04 0.84 7.50
CA VAL A 57 -4.47 1.69 8.64
C VAL A 57 -4.99 0.84 9.79
N LEU A 58 -5.80 -0.19 9.49
CA LEU A 58 -6.29 -1.11 10.51
C LEU A 58 -5.14 -1.88 11.20
N GLU A 59 -4.12 -2.29 10.45
CA GLU A 59 -2.96 -2.97 11.01
C GLU A 59 -2.17 -2.07 11.98
N GLN A 60 -2.07 -0.76 11.70
CA GLN A 60 -1.50 0.21 12.63
C GLN A 60 -2.32 0.31 13.93
N LEU A 61 -3.65 0.47 13.81
CA LEU A 61 -4.54 0.50 14.99
C LEU A 61 -4.45 -0.78 15.82
N MET A 62 -4.32 -1.93 15.16
CA MET A 62 -4.09 -3.22 15.81
C MET A 62 -2.77 -3.26 16.56
N GLN A 63 -1.69 -2.78 15.96
CA GLN A 63 -0.38 -2.70 16.60
C GLN A 63 -0.40 -1.79 17.84
N GLU A 64 -0.99 -0.60 17.73
CA GLU A 64 -1.14 0.34 18.85
C GLU A 64 -1.92 -0.26 20.03
N LYS A 65 -2.95 -1.06 19.73
CA LYS A 65 -3.75 -1.76 20.74
C LYS A 65 -3.14 -3.09 21.20
N GLY A 66 -2.02 -3.53 20.63
CA GLY A 66 -1.43 -4.85 20.89
C GLY A 66 -2.34 -6.02 20.49
N MET A 67 -3.22 -5.81 19.52
CA MET A 67 -4.25 -6.74 19.06
C MET A 67 -3.76 -7.55 17.86
N ASN A 68 -3.95 -8.87 17.88
CA ASN A 68 -3.69 -9.75 16.74
C ASN A 68 -4.97 -10.09 15.95
N ARG A 69 -4.82 -10.69 14.76
CA ARG A 69 -5.96 -11.03 13.87
C ARG A 69 -6.98 -11.97 14.49
N LYS A 70 -6.56 -12.87 15.40
CA LYS A 70 -7.47 -13.75 16.14
C LYS A 70 -8.35 -12.92 17.08
N GLN A 71 -7.74 -12.05 17.88
CA GLN A 71 -8.46 -11.18 18.81
C GLN A 71 -9.40 -10.24 18.08
N LEU A 72 -8.99 -9.71 16.92
CA LEU A 72 -9.88 -8.91 16.07
C LEU A 72 -11.08 -9.72 15.59
N ALA A 73 -10.89 -10.97 15.17
CA ALA A 73 -11.98 -11.86 14.76
C ALA A 73 -12.96 -12.08 15.92
N ASP A 74 -12.44 -12.35 17.12
CA ASP A 74 -13.23 -12.58 18.34
C ASP A 74 -14.04 -11.33 18.72
N GLU A 75 -13.41 -10.14 18.71
CA GLU A 75 -14.05 -8.86 19.02
C GLU A 75 -15.14 -8.48 18.00
N LEU A 76 -14.88 -8.75 16.72
CA LEU A 76 -15.86 -8.57 15.66
C LEU A 76 -16.85 -9.74 15.57
N GLN A 77 -16.77 -10.75 16.43
CA GLN A 77 -17.65 -11.92 16.38
C GLN A 77 -17.73 -12.52 14.96
N THR A 78 -16.57 -12.63 14.30
CA THR A 78 -16.42 -13.18 12.95
C THR A 78 -15.43 -14.34 12.96
N SER A 79 -15.37 -15.09 11.86
CA SER A 79 -14.39 -16.17 11.75
C SER A 79 -12.99 -15.64 11.47
N LYS A 80 -11.95 -16.35 11.93
CA LYS A 80 -10.56 -16.06 11.56
C LYS A 80 -10.34 -16.07 10.05
N SER A 81 -11.02 -16.99 9.34
CA SER A 81 -10.94 -17.08 7.88
C SER A 81 -11.44 -15.80 7.22
N TYR A 82 -12.56 -15.24 7.70
CA TYR A 82 -13.07 -13.96 7.22
C TYR A 82 -12.05 -12.83 7.42
N ILE A 83 -11.43 -12.74 8.60
CA ILE A 83 -10.37 -11.75 8.84
C ILE A 83 -9.19 -11.97 7.90
N THR A 84 -8.71 -13.20 7.73
CA THR A 84 -7.63 -13.50 6.78
C THR A 84 -7.97 -13.04 5.36
N GLN A 85 -9.18 -13.32 4.88
CA GLN A 85 -9.65 -12.91 3.55
C GLN A 85 -9.68 -11.40 3.36
N LEU A 86 -9.98 -10.65 4.42
CA LEU A 86 -9.86 -9.18 4.37
C LEU A 86 -8.39 -8.78 4.20
N PHE A 87 -7.47 -9.34 4.98
CA PHE A 87 -6.05 -8.96 4.87
C PHE A 87 -5.39 -9.43 3.56
N THR A 88 -5.91 -10.46 2.90
CA THR A 88 -5.42 -10.93 1.58
C THR A 88 -6.14 -10.28 0.40
N ALA A 89 -7.15 -9.43 0.64
CA ALA A 89 -8.04 -8.86 -0.37
C ALA A 89 -8.89 -9.87 -1.17
N ASP A 90 -8.89 -11.15 -0.80
CA ASP A 90 -9.86 -12.14 -1.31
C ASP A 90 -11.31 -11.71 -1.02
N ARG A 91 -11.49 -10.86 -0.01
CA ARG A 91 -12.75 -10.20 0.29
C ARG A 91 -12.54 -8.72 0.60
N LEU A 92 -13.34 -7.88 -0.03
CA LEU A 92 -13.34 -6.46 0.28
C LEU A 92 -14.11 -6.17 1.57
N LEU A 93 -13.63 -5.18 2.32
CA LEU A 93 -14.34 -4.62 3.45
C LEU A 93 -15.66 -4.00 2.97
N ASN A 94 -16.65 -3.97 3.86
CA ASN A 94 -17.89 -3.23 3.64
C ASN A 94 -18.03 -2.12 4.68
N ILE A 95 -18.96 -1.20 4.42
CA ILE A 95 -19.17 -0.02 5.26
C ILE A 95 -19.64 -0.41 6.67
N THR A 96 -20.47 -1.47 6.78
CA THR A 96 -20.92 -1.98 8.09
C THR A 96 -19.74 -2.43 8.95
N LEU A 97 -18.72 -3.07 8.35
CA LEU A 97 -17.52 -3.47 9.05
C LEU A 97 -16.71 -2.25 9.53
N LEU A 98 -16.59 -1.19 8.71
CA LEU A 98 -15.92 0.05 9.14
C LEU A 98 -16.55 0.64 10.39
N ALA A 99 -17.88 0.74 10.44
CA ALA A 99 -18.60 1.26 11.60
C ALA A 99 -18.37 0.41 12.87
N ARG A 100 -18.24 -0.91 12.71
CA ARG A 100 -17.90 -1.79 13.84
C ARG A 100 -16.46 -1.60 14.30
N LEU A 101 -15.53 -1.40 13.37
CA LEU A 101 -14.13 -1.14 13.68
C LEU A 101 -13.96 0.18 14.46
N GLU A 102 -14.72 1.22 14.13
CA GLU A 102 -14.77 2.46 14.92
C GLU A 102 -15.07 2.20 16.39
N GLN A 103 -16.06 1.35 16.67
CA GLN A 103 -16.42 0.96 18.04
C GLN A 103 -15.33 0.14 18.73
N VAL A 104 -14.74 -0.83 18.01
CA VAL A 104 -13.68 -1.69 18.55
C VAL A 104 -12.44 -0.88 18.94
N PHE A 105 -12.04 0.07 18.11
CA PHE A 105 -10.83 0.86 18.34
C PHE A 105 -11.06 2.19 19.05
N GLY A 106 -12.32 2.61 19.22
CA GLY A 106 -12.66 3.91 19.79
C GLY A 106 -12.20 5.07 18.91
N VAL A 107 -12.26 4.89 17.58
CA VAL A 107 -11.81 5.85 16.57
C VAL A 107 -12.96 6.25 15.65
N GLN A 108 -12.74 7.27 14.83
CA GLN A 108 -13.65 7.66 13.76
C GLN A 108 -12.89 7.73 12.44
N PHE A 109 -13.39 7.04 11.41
CA PHE A 109 -12.87 7.16 10.06
C PHE A 109 -13.47 8.37 9.36
N GLN A 110 -12.62 9.27 8.87
CA GLN A 110 -13.05 10.44 8.11
C GLN A 110 -12.77 10.23 6.63
N LEU A 111 -13.79 10.45 5.78
CA LEU A 111 -13.62 10.45 4.34
C LEU A 111 -13.25 11.85 3.86
N GLN A 112 -12.19 11.94 3.08
CA GLN A 112 -11.76 13.18 2.44
C GLN A 112 -11.65 12.96 0.93
N VAL A 113 -12.11 13.93 0.16
CA VAL A 113 -11.94 13.96 -1.29
C VAL A 113 -10.66 14.73 -1.60
N VAL A 114 -9.74 14.08 -2.29
CA VAL A 114 -8.49 14.70 -2.74
C VAL A 114 -8.47 14.66 -4.26
N ALA A 115 -8.13 15.79 -4.89
CA ALA A 115 -7.95 15.84 -6.32
C ALA A 115 -6.79 14.92 -6.72
N ILE A 116 -7.01 14.09 -7.74
CA ILE A 116 -5.93 13.31 -8.34
C ILE A 116 -5.13 14.29 -9.21
N ASN A 117 -4.05 14.83 -8.66
CA ASN A 117 -3.10 15.58 -9.45
C ASN A 117 -2.28 14.57 -10.26
N GLU A 118 -2.57 14.45 -11.55
CA GLU A 118 -1.69 13.76 -12.50
C GLU A 118 -0.40 14.57 -12.70
N ASN A 119 0.43 14.67 -11.66
CA ASN A 119 1.82 14.97 -11.90
C ASN A 119 2.41 13.72 -12.54
N LYS A 120 2.62 13.80 -13.86
CA LYS A 120 3.44 12.87 -14.63
C LYS A 120 4.61 12.41 -13.76
N GLU A 121 4.75 11.10 -13.60
CA GLU A 121 6.02 10.45 -13.26
C GLU A 121 7.01 10.69 -14.41
N ALA A 122 7.40 11.95 -14.57
CA ALA A 122 8.44 12.46 -15.45
C ALA A 122 9.18 13.57 -14.67
N ALA A 123 9.66 13.23 -13.47
CA ALA A 123 10.69 13.97 -12.76
C ALA A 123 11.15 13.09 -11.58
N GLY A 124 12.22 12.32 -11.81
CA GLY A 124 12.89 11.52 -10.78
C GLY A 124 13.81 10.48 -11.35
#